data_AF-A0A947RJ16-F1
#
_entry.id   AF-A0A947RJ16-F1
#
_cell.length_a   1.000
_cell.length_b   1.000
_cell.length_c   1.000
_cell.angle_alpha   90.00
_cell.angle_beta   90.00
_cell.angle_gamma   90.00
#
_symmetry.space_group_name_H-M   'P 1'
#
loop_
_entity.id
_entity.type
_entity.pdbx_description
1 polymer ?
#
loop_
_entity_poly.entity_id
_entity_poly.type
_entity_poly.pdbx_seq_one_letter_code
_entity_poly.pdbx_strand_id
1 'polypeptide(L)'
;MAGFFVYYIESRNPIPQNPSSDTYRVKRKAKNAKGKIKKKRKMENKQIIAQLKALGGVKPEREWVEDTKSFILDSFQPEETAHSRGFLFSFQPARLIPIAIPAFIVMLVAAGITAYLYLQTLNGNKVGVIPANDTPATYLVLAQTKLDSLKKPADIKEVADMLDKAASAIPSASKDPAETAKIVESVADINKKVGALSANEENVEEMAELKDKASVLSSKTAEALEENIQNTTKELVKNLINITESQTLSDEQAHLFSQAKADYNNGNYSQALEKILMLTNSK
;
A
#
# COMPACT_ATOMS: atom_id res chain seq x y z
N MET A 1 23.74 65.29 -28.94
CA MET A 1 24.85 64.36 -29.27
C MET A 1 24.94 63.34 -28.15
N ALA A 2 24.37 62.16 -28.34
CA ALA A 2 24.50 61.03 -27.41
C ALA A 2 25.04 59.85 -28.21
N GLY A 3 26.26 59.42 -27.90
CA GLY A 3 26.93 58.29 -28.55
C GLY A 3 26.64 57.01 -27.78
N PHE A 4 26.04 56.02 -28.46
CA PHE A 4 25.91 54.66 -27.99
C PHE A 4 27.10 53.84 -28.48
N PHE A 5 27.92 53.32 -27.56
CA PHE A 5 28.93 52.30 -27.85
C PHE A 5 28.32 50.92 -27.61
N VAL A 6 28.23 50.12 -28.67
CA VAL A 6 27.82 48.71 -28.63
C VAL A 6 29.11 47.87 -28.56
N TYR A 7 29.32 47.17 -27.44
CA TYR A 7 30.39 46.18 -27.32
C TYR A 7 29.89 44.80 -27.76
N TYR A 8 30.50 44.26 -28.82
CA TYR A 8 30.29 42.90 -29.30
C TYR A 8 31.28 41.97 -28.56
N ILE A 9 30.78 41.02 -27.77
CA ILE A 9 31.61 39.99 -27.13
C ILE A 9 31.49 38.71 -27.96
N GLU A 10 32.59 38.36 -28.62
CA GLU A 10 32.72 37.20 -29.49
C GLU A 10 33.07 35.95 -28.64
N SER A 11 32.08 35.10 -28.38
CA SER A 11 32.26 33.87 -27.60
C SER A 11 32.91 32.77 -28.46
N ARG A 12 34.20 32.51 -28.25
CA ARG A 12 34.88 31.33 -28.81
C ARG A 12 34.48 30.09 -28.01
N ASN A 13 33.80 29.15 -28.66
CA ASN A 13 33.51 27.82 -28.10
C ASN A 13 34.82 27.02 -27.94
N PRO A 14 35.12 26.46 -26.75
CA PRO A 14 36.27 25.59 -26.57
C PRO A 14 36.03 24.23 -27.24
N ILE A 15 37.04 23.77 -27.98
CA ILE A 15 37.08 22.45 -28.62
C ILE A 15 37.04 21.36 -27.52
N PRO A 16 36.17 20.35 -27.61
CA PRO A 16 36.12 19.27 -26.63
C PRO A 16 37.42 18.46 -26.67
N GLN A 17 38.14 18.43 -25.55
CA GLN A 17 39.32 17.59 -25.38
C GLN A 17 38.90 16.10 -25.38
N ASN A 18 39.55 15.32 -26.25
CA ASN A 18 39.34 13.88 -26.39
C ASN A 18 39.70 13.16 -25.07
N PRO A 19 38.79 12.40 -24.44
CA PRO A 19 39.06 11.77 -23.16
C PRO A 19 40.20 10.75 -23.28
N SER A 20 41.29 11.06 -22.57
CA SER A 20 42.49 10.24 -22.39
C SER A 20 42.17 8.75 -22.16
N SER A 21 43.00 7.91 -22.76
CA SER A 21 43.01 6.43 -22.71
C SER A 21 42.95 5.81 -21.30
N ASP A 22 43.20 6.60 -20.26
CA ASP A 22 43.09 6.14 -18.87
C ASP A 22 41.64 5.89 -18.41
N THR A 23 40.67 6.59 -18.99
CA THR A 23 39.25 6.40 -18.62
C THR A 23 38.70 5.03 -19.06
N TYR A 24 39.26 4.45 -20.12
CA TYR A 24 38.90 3.12 -20.61
C TYR A 24 39.42 1.99 -19.71
N ARG A 25 40.56 2.19 -19.05
CA ARG A 25 41.17 1.18 -18.15
C ARG A 25 40.38 1.04 -16.85
N VAL A 26 39.83 2.13 -16.32
CA VAL A 26 38.97 2.13 -15.12
C VAL A 26 37.62 1.44 -15.40
N LYS A 27 36.99 1.69 -16.56
CA LYS A 27 35.71 1.07 -16.93
C LYS A 27 35.80 -0.45 -17.09
N ARG A 28 36.93 -1.00 -17.57
CA ARG A 28 37.12 -2.47 -17.67
C ARG A 28 37.27 -3.14 -16.29
N LYS A 29 37.99 -2.52 -15.34
CA LYS A 29 38.13 -3.05 -13.98
C LYS A 29 36.78 -3.08 -13.23
N ALA A 30 35.96 -2.05 -13.39
CA ALA A 30 34.63 -1.97 -12.78
C ALA A 30 33.66 -3.05 -13.32
N LYS A 31 33.67 -3.34 -14.62
CA LYS A 31 32.84 -4.41 -15.22
C LYS A 31 33.21 -5.80 -14.69
N ASN A 32 34.51 -6.09 -14.55
CA ASN A 32 34.97 -7.38 -14.03
C ASN A 32 34.64 -7.57 -12.53
N ALA A 33 34.67 -6.50 -11.73
CA ALA A 33 34.26 -6.55 -10.33
C ALA A 33 32.75 -6.81 -10.17
N LYS A 34 31.90 -6.13 -10.95
CA LYS A 34 30.44 -6.34 -10.94
C LYS A 34 30.06 -7.78 -11.35
N GLY A 35 30.75 -8.37 -12.32
CA GLY A 35 30.55 -9.76 -12.72
C GLY A 35 30.86 -10.77 -11.60
N LYS A 36 31.95 -10.55 -10.86
CA LYS A 36 32.33 -11.40 -9.71
C LYS A 36 31.32 -11.33 -8.56
N ILE A 37 30.80 -10.12 -8.25
CA ILE A 37 29.79 -9.92 -7.20
C ILE A 37 28.46 -10.60 -7.56
N LYS A 38 28.01 -10.47 -8.82
CA LYS A 38 26.78 -11.13 -9.30
C LYS A 38 26.88 -12.66 -9.24
N LYS A 39 28.05 -13.22 -9.55
CA LYS A 39 28.31 -14.67 -9.44
C LYS A 39 28.31 -15.16 -7.99
N LYS A 40 28.89 -14.39 -7.06
CA LYS A 40 28.91 -14.72 -5.63
C LYS A 40 27.49 -14.79 -5.03
N ARG A 41 26.66 -13.76 -5.27
CA ARG A 41 25.24 -13.74 -4.82
C ARG A 41 24.42 -14.90 -5.38
N LYS A 42 24.67 -15.31 -6.62
CA LYS A 42 23.98 -16.45 -7.25
C LYS A 42 24.34 -17.78 -6.58
N MET A 43 25.55 -17.93 -6.02
CA MET A 43 25.93 -19.13 -5.27
C MET A 43 25.33 -19.13 -3.85
N GLU A 44 25.32 -17.98 -3.17
CA GLU A 44 24.71 -17.83 -1.84
C GLU A 44 23.20 -18.10 -1.88
N ASN A 45 22.46 -17.56 -2.86
CA ASN A 45 21.01 -17.82 -2.97
C ASN A 45 20.68 -19.28 -3.24
N LYS A 46 21.51 -19.99 -4.03
CA LYS A 46 21.32 -21.43 -4.26
C LYS A 46 21.52 -22.25 -2.99
N GLN A 47 22.45 -21.85 -2.13
CA GLN A 47 22.69 -22.51 -0.84
C GLN A 47 21.53 -22.27 0.12
N ILE A 48 20.99 -21.04 0.20
CA ILE A 48 19.83 -20.73 1.04
C ILE A 48 18.59 -21.53 0.60
N ILE A 49 18.32 -21.60 -0.70
CA ILE A 49 17.19 -22.38 -1.24
C ILE A 49 17.36 -23.89 -0.94
N ALA A 50 18.59 -24.40 -1.03
CA ALA A 50 18.87 -25.80 -0.69
C ALA A 50 18.68 -26.07 0.81
N GLN A 51 19.09 -25.14 1.68
CA GLN A 51 18.88 -25.25 3.13
C GLN A 51 17.40 -25.19 3.50
N LEU A 52 16.62 -24.29 2.90
CA LEU A 52 15.16 -24.22 3.11
C LEU A 52 14.43 -25.48 2.62
N LYS A 53 14.85 -26.05 1.48
CA LYS A 53 14.32 -27.33 1.00
C LYS A 53 14.66 -28.49 1.93
N ALA A 54 15.86 -28.49 2.54
CA ALA A 54 16.23 -29.49 3.53
C ALA A 54 15.38 -29.37 4.80
N LEU A 55 15.05 -28.15 5.23
CA LEU A 55 14.18 -27.90 6.38
C LEU A 55 12.72 -28.28 6.13
N GLY A 56 12.21 -28.11 4.90
CA GLY A 56 10.85 -28.54 4.54
C GLY A 56 10.61 -30.05 4.59
N GLY A 57 11.68 -30.86 4.65
CA GLY A 57 11.60 -32.31 4.86
C GLY A 57 11.57 -32.74 6.33
N VAL A 58 11.84 -31.83 7.27
CA VAL A 58 11.76 -32.12 8.70
C VAL A 58 10.29 -32.10 9.10
N LYS A 59 9.71 -33.30 9.19
CA LYS A 59 8.36 -33.46 9.74
C LYS A 59 8.41 -33.07 11.21
N PRO A 60 7.55 -32.16 11.69
CA PRO A 60 7.53 -31.79 13.10
C PRO A 60 7.28 -33.04 13.94
N GLU A 61 7.95 -33.11 15.10
CA GLU A 61 7.77 -34.21 16.04
C GLU A 61 6.30 -34.28 16.47
N ARG A 62 5.77 -35.50 16.58
CA ARG A 62 4.34 -35.71 16.87
C ARG A 62 3.93 -35.05 18.18
N GLU A 63 4.80 -35.08 19.18
CA GLU A 63 4.58 -34.44 20.48
C GLU A 63 4.38 -32.92 20.33
N TRP A 64 5.20 -32.24 19.52
CA TRP A 64 5.03 -30.79 19.29
C TRP A 64 3.72 -30.45 18.58
N VAL A 65 3.28 -31.29 17.65
CA VAL A 65 1.99 -31.11 16.95
C VAL A 65 0.83 -31.34 17.90
N GLU A 66 0.92 -32.34 18.77
CA GLU A 66 -0.10 -32.66 19.78
C GLU A 66 -0.18 -31.56 20.84
N ASP A 67 0.95 -31.05 21.34
CA ASP A 67 1.04 -29.94 22.30
C ASP A 67 0.50 -28.63 21.73
N THR A 68 0.82 -28.33 20.46
CA THR A 68 0.31 -27.12 19.82
C THR A 68 -1.20 -27.24 19.58
N LYS A 69 -1.68 -28.44 19.25
CA LYS A 69 -3.10 -28.70 19.02
C LYS A 69 -3.89 -28.65 20.33
N SER A 70 -3.37 -29.17 21.44
CA SER A 70 -3.99 -29.07 22.76
C SER A 70 -4.00 -27.62 23.24
N PHE A 71 -2.90 -26.88 23.10
CA PHE A 71 -2.83 -25.46 23.45
C PHE A 71 -3.84 -24.61 22.67
N ILE A 72 -4.00 -24.85 21.36
CA ILE A 72 -4.99 -24.16 20.54
C ILE A 72 -6.40 -24.56 20.95
N LEU A 73 -6.67 -25.85 21.18
CA LEU A 73 -8.02 -26.30 21.54
C LEU A 73 -8.46 -25.88 22.95
N ASP A 74 -7.54 -25.86 23.92
CA ASP A 74 -7.81 -25.39 25.28
C ASP A 74 -8.01 -23.86 25.33
N SER A 75 -7.38 -23.11 24.43
CA SER A 75 -7.63 -21.66 24.31
C SER A 75 -8.96 -21.31 23.65
N PHE A 76 -9.70 -22.28 23.12
CA PHE A 76 -11.01 -22.08 22.49
C PHE A 76 -12.20 -22.67 23.26
N GLN A 77 -11.99 -23.28 24.44
CA GLN A 77 -13.10 -23.68 25.28
C GLN A 77 -13.57 -22.49 26.14
N PRO A 78 -14.81 -22.00 25.99
CA PRO A 78 -15.36 -21.02 26.92
C PRO A 78 -15.63 -21.74 28.25
N GLU A 79 -14.73 -21.58 29.22
CA GLU A 79 -15.01 -22.00 30.58
C GLU A 79 -16.18 -21.18 31.14
N GLU A 80 -17.37 -21.77 31.10
CA GLU A 80 -18.52 -21.36 31.91
C GLU A 80 -18.26 -21.68 33.39
N THR A 81 -17.33 -20.99 34.04
CA THR A 81 -17.39 -20.89 35.50
C THR A 81 -16.89 -19.56 36.02
N ALA A 82 -17.76 -18.96 36.82
CA ALA A 82 -17.62 -17.74 37.57
C ALA A 82 -16.31 -17.67 38.38
N HIS A 83 -15.80 -16.44 38.52
CA HIS A 83 -14.82 -15.99 39.51
C HIS A 83 -13.35 -16.32 39.25
N SER A 84 -12.73 -15.58 38.32
CA SER A 84 -11.34 -15.13 38.52
C SER A 84 -11.18 -13.68 38.07
N ARG A 85 -11.47 -12.77 39.01
CA ARG A 85 -10.85 -11.45 39.03
C ARG A 85 -9.33 -11.66 39.08
N GLY A 86 -8.58 -11.30 38.04
CA GLY A 86 -7.17 -10.94 38.26
C GLY A 86 -6.08 -11.27 37.23
N PHE A 87 -6.34 -11.75 36.01
CA PHE A 87 -5.22 -12.06 35.08
C PHE A 87 -5.13 -11.25 33.78
N LEU A 88 -6.10 -10.39 33.44
CA LEU A 88 -6.05 -9.60 32.20
C LEU A 88 -5.76 -8.09 32.37
N PHE A 89 -5.51 -7.62 33.60
CA PHE A 89 -5.32 -6.17 33.86
C PHE A 89 -4.10 -5.81 34.72
N SER A 90 -3.03 -6.61 34.65
CA SER A 90 -1.72 -6.27 35.23
C SER A 90 -0.72 -5.78 34.18
N PHE A 91 -1.20 -5.13 33.10
CA PHE A 91 -0.37 -4.20 32.35
C PHE A 91 -0.28 -2.89 33.14
N GLN A 92 0.77 -2.75 33.96
CA GLN A 92 1.14 -1.46 34.52
C GLN A 92 1.37 -0.47 33.36
N PRO A 93 0.64 0.66 33.30
CA PRO A 93 0.84 1.66 32.26
C PRO A 93 2.07 2.49 32.62
N ALA A 94 3.26 1.94 32.36
CA ALA A 94 4.50 2.71 32.39
C ALA A 94 4.59 3.58 31.13
N ARG A 95 3.99 4.78 31.19
CA ARG A 95 4.39 6.01 30.48
C ARG A 95 4.87 5.88 29.01
N LEU A 96 4.14 5.18 28.14
CA LEU A 96 4.43 5.11 26.69
C LEU A 96 3.17 5.23 25.80
N ILE A 97 2.18 6.04 26.22
CA ILE A 97 0.85 6.05 25.59
C ILE A 97 0.70 6.87 24.28
N PRO A 98 1.59 7.77 23.81
CA PRO A 98 1.28 8.53 22.59
C PRO A 98 1.42 7.73 21.28
N ILE A 99 1.91 6.49 21.31
CA ILE A 99 2.13 5.67 20.07
C ILE A 99 1.03 4.62 19.86
N ALA A 100 0.28 4.25 20.91
CA ALA A 100 -0.67 3.13 20.85
C ALA A 100 -1.95 3.47 20.06
N ILE A 101 -2.41 4.72 20.07
CA ILE A 101 -3.64 5.14 19.41
C ILE A 101 -3.53 5.12 17.87
N PRO A 102 -2.49 5.71 17.24
CA PRO A 102 -2.33 5.57 15.79
C PRO A 102 -2.05 4.12 15.38
N ALA A 103 -1.32 3.36 16.20
CA ALA A 103 -1.11 1.93 15.95
C ALA A 103 -2.43 1.14 16.00
N PHE A 104 -3.37 1.48 16.89
CA PHE A 104 -4.68 0.83 16.99
C PHE A 104 -5.60 1.19 15.82
N ILE A 105 -5.57 2.44 15.33
CA ILE A 105 -6.33 2.83 14.14
C ILE A 105 -5.75 2.15 12.89
N VAL A 106 -4.42 2.12 12.74
CA VAL A 106 -3.77 1.38 11.65
C VAL A 106 -4.04 -0.13 11.77
N MET A 107 -4.09 -0.68 12.99
CA MET A 107 -4.45 -2.07 13.23
C MET A 107 -5.92 -2.35 12.93
N LEU A 108 -6.85 -1.43 13.19
CA LEU A 108 -8.27 -1.56 12.83
C LEU A 108 -8.48 -1.51 11.31
N VAL A 109 -7.76 -0.62 10.61
CA VAL A 109 -7.78 -0.55 9.14
C VAL A 109 -7.14 -1.81 8.54
N ALA A 110 -6.01 -2.26 9.09
CA ALA A 110 -5.35 -3.50 8.67
C ALA A 110 -6.16 -4.76 9.02
N ALA A 111 -6.89 -4.76 10.15
CA ALA A 111 -7.81 -5.82 10.54
C ALA A 111 -9.05 -5.84 9.65
N GLY A 112 -9.55 -4.68 9.23
CA GLY A 112 -10.60 -4.57 8.21
C GLY A 112 -10.16 -5.14 6.86
N ILE A 113 -8.93 -4.83 6.42
CA ILE A 113 -8.34 -5.36 5.19
C ILE A 113 -8.12 -6.88 5.29
N THR A 114 -7.60 -7.38 6.41
CA THR A 114 -7.35 -8.83 6.58
C THR A 114 -8.63 -9.63 6.80
N ALA A 115 -9.64 -9.11 7.51
CA ALA A 115 -10.97 -9.73 7.62
C ALA A 115 -11.68 -9.79 6.25
N TYR A 116 -11.49 -8.78 5.40
CA TYR A 116 -11.98 -8.77 4.03
C TYR A 116 -11.26 -9.81 3.14
N LEU A 117 -9.92 -9.92 3.25
CA LEU A 117 -9.15 -10.99 2.59
C LEU A 117 -9.54 -12.39 3.09
N TYR A 118 -9.97 -12.53 4.36
CA TYR A 118 -10.48 -13.77 4.92
C TYR A 118 -11.91 -14.11 4.42
N LEU A 119 -12.74 -13.11 4.12
CA LEU A 119 -14.00 -13.29 3.39
C LEU A 119 -13.78 -13.68 1.92
N GLN A 120 -12.64 -13.32 1.34
CA GLN A 120 -12.21 -13.65 -0.03
C GLN A 120 -11.92 -15.14 -0.23
N THR A 121 -11.41 -15.84 0.79
CA THR A 121 -11.18 -17.30 0.72
C THR A 121 -12.47 -18.12 0.81
N LEU A 122 -13.56 -17.52 1.32
CA LEU A 122 -14.87 -18.17 1.43
C LEU A 122 -15.74 -17.98 0.17
N ASN A 123 -15.54 -16.91 -0.59
CA ASN A 123 -16.31 -16.60 -1.79
C ASN A 123 -15.57 -16.99 -3.08
N GLY A 124 -15.26 -18.28 -3.22
CA GLY A 124 -14.83 -18.84 -4.50
C GLY A 124 -15.95 -18.70 -5.56
N ASN A 125 -15.59 -18.15 -6.71
CA ASN A 125 -16.36 -18.12 -7.97
C ASN A 125 -17.69 -17.35 -7.95
N LYS A 126 -17.63 -16.04 -8.25
CA LYS A 126 -18.73 -15.36 -8.93
C LYS A 126 -18.20 -14.60 -10.14
N VAL A 127 -18.41 -15.19 -11.31
CA VAL A 127 -18.26 -14.54 -12.63
C VAL A 127 -19.29 -13.40 -12.68
N GLY A 128 -18.80 -12.17 -12.64
CA GLY A 128 -19.64 -10.97 -12.64
C GLY A 128 -20.15 -10.63 -14.04
N VAL A 129 -21.46 -10.49 -14.16
CA VAL A 129 -22.14 -9.89 -15.33
C VAL A 129 -21.67 -8.44 -15.46
N ILE A 130 -21.27 -8.03 -16.67
CA ILE A 130 -20.75 -6.70 -17.01
C ILE A 130 -21.93 -5.76 -17.26
N PRO A 131 -22.23 -4.77 -16.41
CA PRO A 131 -23.12 -3.68 -16.77
C PRO A 131 -22.41 -2.73 -17.75
N ALA A 132 -23.09 -2.35 -18.83
CA ALA A 132 -22.59 -1.43 -19.86
C ALA A 132 -22.62 0.03 -19.39
N ASN A 133 -21.86 0.35 -18.35
CA ASN A 133 -21.70 1.71 -17.85
C ASN A 133 -20.20 2.05 -17.81
N ASP A 134 -19.85 3.27 -18.22
CA ASP A 134 -18.47 3.80 -18.29
C ASP A 134 -17.88 4.07 -16.89
N THR A 135 -17.89 3.05 -16.03
CA THR A 135 -17.31 3.12 -14.69
C THR A 135 -15.91 2.49 -14.69
N PRO A 136 -14.99 2.97 -13.84
CA PRO A 136 -13.65 2.40 -13.70
C PRO A 136 -13.70 0.89 -13.38
N ALA A 137 -14.70 0.45 -12.60
CA ALA A 137 -14.91 -0.96 -12.29
C ALA A 137 -15.15 -1.82 -13.55
N THR A 138 -15.91 -1.31 -14.54
CA THR A 138 -16.15 -2.01 -15.81
C THR A 138 -14.86 -2.22 -16.59
N TYR A 139 -14.02 -1.17 -16.69
CA TYR A 139 -12.73 -1.25 -17.38
C TYR A 139 -11.76 -2.22 -16.68
N LEU A 140 -11.77 -2.27 -15.35
CA LEU A 140 -10.93 -3.18 -14.57
C LEU A 140 -11.34 -4.66 -14.74
N VAL A 141 -12.65 -4.95 -14.69
CA VAL A 141 -13.17 -6.31 -14.93
C VAL A 141 -12.82 -6.78 -16.34
N LEU A 142 -12.95 -5.89 -17.32
CA LEU A 142 -12.66 -6.20 -18.72
C LEU A 142 -11.15 -6.40 -18.95
N ALA A 143 -10.31 -5.54 -18.36
CA ALA A 143 -8.86 -5.71 -18.36
C ALA A 143 -8.45 -7.04 -17.71
N GLN A 144 -9.04 -7.39 -16.55
CA GLN A 144 -8.76 -8.65 -15.86
C GLN A 144 -9.16 -9.88 -16.70
N THR A 145 -10.33 -9.83 -17.34
CA THR A 145 -10.82 -10.90 -18.22
C THR A 145 -9.90 -11.08 -19.44
N LYS A 146 -9.48 -9.97 -20.05
CA LYS A 146 -8.55 -9.99 -21.20
C LYS A 146 -7.18 -10.51 -20.79
N LEU A 147 -6.71 -10.12 -19.60
CA LEU A 147 -5.45 -10.57 -19.02
C LEU A 147 -5.43 -12.09 -18.77
N ASP A 148 -6.57 -12.69 -18.41
CA ASP A 148 -6.71 -14.14 -18.28
C ASP A 148 -6.75 -14.88 -19.63
N SER A 149 -7.15 -14.17 -20.69
CA SER A 149 -7.23 -14.71 -22.05
C SER A 149 -6.01 -14.41 -22.92
N LEU A 150 -4.97 -13.77 -22.37
CA LEU A 150 -3.76 -13.38 -23.09
C LEU A 150 -3.11 -14.58 -23.75
N LYS A 151 -3.20 -14.62 -25.09
CA LYS A 151 -2.53 -15.62 -25.93
C LYS A 151 -1.68 -14.97 -27.02
N LYS A 152 -1.89 -13.67 -27.30
CA LYS A 152 -1.21 -12.96 -28.40
C LYS A 152 -0.65 -11.60 -27.95
N PRO A 153 0.46 -11.15 -28.57
CA PRO A 153 1.04 -9.81 -28.37
C PRO A 153 0.03 -8.66 -28.57
N ALA A 154 -0.85 -8.77 -29.57
CA ALA A 154 -1.88 -7.77 -29.86
C ALA A 154 -2.87 -7.57 -28.70
N ASP A 155 -3.09 -8.60 -27.87
CA ASP A 155 -3.98 -8.53 -26.71
C ASP A 155 -3.32 -7.67 -25.59
N ILE A 156 -1.99 -7.58 -25.54
CA ILE A 156 -1.25 -6.80 -24.53
C ILE A 156 -1.54 -5.31 -24.69
N LYS A 157 -1.52 -4.80 -25.92
CA LYS A 157 -1.85 -3.39 -26.21
C LYS A 157 -3.29 -3.06 -25.87
N GLU A 158 -4.21 -3.98 -26.18
CA GLU A 158 -5.62 -3.82 -25.83
C GLU A 158 -5.81 -3.74 -24.31
N VAL A 159 -5.11 -4.58 -23.53
CA VAL A 159 -5.12 -4.50 -22.06
C VAL A 159 -4.50 -3.19 -21.58
N ALA A 160 -3.36 -2.76 -22.15
CA ALA A 160 -2.71 -1.50 -21.77
C ALA A 160 -3.65 -0.28 -21.96
N ASP A 161 -4.36 -0.21 -23.09
CA ASP A 161 -5.36 0.82 -23.36
C ASP A 161 -6.52 0.80 -22.35
N MET A 162 -6.96 -0.39 -21.94
CA MET A 162 -8.01 -0.55 -20.92
C MET A 162 -7.54 -0.11 -19.53
N LEU A 163 -6.28 -0.39 -19.17
CA LEU A 163 -5.69 0.09 -17.92
C LEU A 163 -5.56 1.62 -17.91
N ASP A 164 -5.20 2.23 -19.03
CA ASP A 164 -5.17 3.69 -19.19
C ASP A 164 -6.56 4.32 -19.02
N LYS A 165 -7.57 3.72 -19.63
CA LYS A 165 -8.97 4.16 -19.49
C LYS A 165 -9.45 4.00 -18.05
N ALA A 166 -9.16 2.86 -17.41
CA ALA A 166 -9.46 2.65 -16.00
C ALA A 166 -8.77 3.71 -15.13
N ALA A 167 -7.48 3.96 -15.35
CA ALA A 167 -6.71 4.96 -14.62
C ALA A 167 -7.27 6.38 -14.82
N SER A 168 -7.83 6.69 -15.99
CA SER A 168 -8.44 7.98 -16.27
C SER A 168 -9.85 8.12 -15.72
N ALA A 169 -10.55 6.99 -15.53
CA ALA A 169 -11.91 6.93 -15.01
C ALA A 169 -11.99 6.81 -13.49
N ILE A 170 -10.88 6.52 -12.79
CA ILE A 170 -10.84 6.50 -11.32
C ILE A 170 -11.09 7.93 -10.80
N PRO A 171 -12.18 8.17 -10.06
CA PRO A 171 -12.42 9.46 -9.44
C PRO A 171 -11.39 9.72 -8.34
N SER A 172 -11.00 10.98 -8.16
CA SER A 172 -10.05 11.37 -7.11
C SER A 172 -10.63 11.13 -5.71
N ALA A 173 -11.95 11.23 -5.54
CA ALA A 173 -12.66 10.79 -4.34
C ALA A 173 -13.95 10.05 -4.73
N SER A 174 -14.10 8.81 -4.28
CA SER A 174 -15.36 8.09 -4.36
C SER A 174 -16.17 8.30 -3.09
N LYS A 175 -17.45 8.63 -3.24
CA LYS A 175 -18.39 8.74 -2.11
C LYS A 175 -18.76 7.38 -1.52
N ASP A 176 -18.50 6.29 -2.23
CA ASP A 176 -18.80 4.93 -1.78
C ASP A 176 -17.51 4.16 -1.43
N PRO A 177 -17.26 3.89 -0.13
CA PRO A 177 -16.13 3.08 0.32
C PRO A 177 -16.14 1.66 -0.26
N ALA A 178 -17.32 1.09 -0.52
CA ALA A 178 -17.43 -0.26 -1.08
C ALA A 178 -17.00 -0.30 -2.54
N GLU A 179 -17.25 0.76 -3.30
CA GLU A 179 -16.77 0.90 -4.67
C GLU A 179 -15.24 1.08 -4.72
N THR A 180 -14.68 1.90 -3.82
CA THR A 180 -13.22 2.05 -3.70
C THR A 180 -12.54 0.73 -3.35
N ALA A 181 -13.10 -0.03 -2.42
CA ALA A 181 -12.55 -1.34 -2.04
C ALA A 181 -12.47 -2.30 -3.25
N LYS A 182 -13.52 -2.36 -4.07
CA LYS A 182 -13.55 -3.18 -5.29
C LYS A 182 -12.53 -2.74 -6.33
N ILE A 183 -12.33 -1.44 -6.48
CA ILE A 183 -11.31 -0.87 -7.40
C ILE A 183 -9.92 -1.27 -6.92
N VAL A 184 -9.60 -1.07 -5.63
CA VAL A 184 -8.31 -1.46 -5.02
C VAL A 184 -8.04 -2.94 -5.21
N GLU A 185 -9.04 -3.78 -4.96
CA GLU A 185 -8.95 -5.25 -5.15
C GLU A 185 -8.63 -5.61 -6.60
N SER A 186 -9.38 -5.06 -7.55
CA SER A 186 -9.19 -5.34 -8.97
C SER A 186 -7.79 -4.90 -9.46
N VAL A 187 -7.29 -3.76 -8.98
CA VAL A 187 -5.94 -3.26 -9.31
C VAL A 187 -4.85 -4.15 -8.72
N ALA A 188 -5.02 -4.63 -7.48
CA ALA A 188 -4.09 -5.57 -6.86
C ALA A 188 -3.99 -6.89 -7.64
N ASP A 189 -5.14 -7.43 -8.08
CA ASP A 189 -5.20 -8.64 -8.90
C ASP A 189 -4.53 -8.47 -10.26
N ILE A 190 -4.80 -7.33 -10.93
CA ILE A 190 -4.16 -6.99 -12.20
C ILE A 190 -2.64 -6.92 -12.03
N ASN A 191 -2.13 -6.20 -11.02
CA ASN A 191 -0.69 -6.11 -10.77
C ASN A 191 -0.03 -7.48 -10.55
N LYS A 192 -0.70 -8.35 -9.78
CA LYS A 192 -0.20 -9.70 -9.52
C LYS A 192 -0.11 -10.51 -10.81
N LYS A 193 -1.14 -10.45 -11.65
CA LYS A 193 -1.17 -11.16 -12.94
C LYS A 193 -0.16 -10.58 -13.94
N VAL A 194 -0.05 -9.26 -14.07
CA VAL A 194 0.98 -8.59 -14.89
C VAL A 194 2.39 -8.97 -14.43
N GLY A 195 2.62 -9.01 -13.11
CA GLY A 195 3.87 -9.48 -12.52
C GLY A 195 4.20 -10.93 -12.87
N ALA A 196 3.21 -11.83 -12.83
CA ALA A 196 3.38 -13.23 -13.20
C ALA A 196 3.66 -13.42 -14.71
N LEU A 197 2.98 -12.66 -15.57
CA LEU A 197 3.16 -12.72 -17.02
C LEU A 197 4.53 -12.18 -17.44
N SER A 198 4.95 -11.05 -16.89
CA SER A 198 6.26 -10.45 -17.16
C SER A 198 7.45 -11.33 -16.70
N ALA A 199 7.22 -12.31 -15.83
CA ALA A 199 8.24 -13.27 -15.40
C ALA A 199 8.40 -14.47 -16.37
N ASN A 200 7.39 -14.73 -17.20
CA ASN A 200 7.30 -15.96 -18.01
C ASN A 200 7.48 -15.72 -19.52
N GLU A 201 7.35 -14.49 -20.03
CA GLU A 201 7.37 -14.21 -21.47
C GLU A 201 8.67 -13.61 -22.02
N GLU A 202 8.93 -13.90 -23.30
CA GLU A 202 10.10 -13.48 -24.07
C GLU A 202 9.93 -12.06 -24.69
N ASN A 203 8.70 -11.53 -24.74
CA ASN A 203 8.36 -10.19 -25.25
C ASN A 203 8.52 -9.11 -24.17
N VAL A 204 9.78 -8.83 -23.83
CA VAL A 204 10.17 -7.91 -22.75
C VAL A 204 9.67 -6.48 -22.93
N GLU A 205 9.53 -6.00 -24.17
CA GLU A 205 9.22 -4.60 -24.47
C GLU A 205 7.73 -4.26 -24.29
N GLU A 206 6.83 -5.11 -24.80
CA GLU A 206 5.37 -4.92 -24.64
C GLU A 206 4.92 -5.21 -23.20
N MET A 207 5.58 -6.13 -22.51
CA MET A 207 5.34 -6.38 -21.09
C MET A 207 5.84 -5.26 -20.18
N ALA A 208 6.85 -4.49 -20.62
CA ALA A 208 7.31 -3.32 -19.88
C ALA A 208 6.23 -2.22 -19.90
N GLU A 209 5.61 -1.98 -21.06
CA GLU A 209 4.49 -1.03 -21.19
C GLU A 209 3.32 -1.41 -20.29
N LEU A 210 2.90 -2.68 -20.32
CA LEU A 210 1.81 -3.18 -19.46
C LEU A 210 2.10 -2.96 -17.96
N LYS A 211 3.35 -3.19 -17.54
CA LYS A 211 3.79 -2.99 -16.17
C LYS A 211 3.79 -1.52 -15.76
N ASP A 212 4.22 -0.64 -16.66
CA ASP A 212 4.20 0.81 -16.41
C ASP A 212 2.75 1.30 -16.26
N LYS A 213 1.83 0.85 -17.13
CA LYS A 213 0.40 1.17 -17.02
C LYS A 213 -0.22 0.65 -15.71
N ALA A 214 0.09 -0.58 -15.32
CA ALA A 214 -0.38 -1.15 -14.06
C ALA A 214 0.16 -0.37 -12.84
N SER A 215 1.40 0.11 -12.91
CA SER A 215 1.99 0.97 -11.88
C SER A 215 1.30 2.34 -11.79
N VAL A 216 0.98 2.98 -12.93
CA VAL A 216 0.23 4.24 -12.96
C VAL A 216 -1.16 4.07 -12.35
N LEU A 217 -1.85 2.99 -12.72
CA LEU A 217 -3.15 2.64 -12.17
C LEU A 217 -3.10 2.45 -10.64
N SER A 218 -2.03 1.82 -10.14
CA SER A 218 -1.80 1.65 -8.71
C SER A 218 -1.61 2.98 -7.98
N SER A 219 -0.81 3.88 -8.55
CA SER A 219 -0.58 5.22 -7.98
C SER A 219 -1.88 5.99 -7.86
N LYS A 220 -2.66 6.07 -8.95
CA LYS A 220 -3.95 6.77 -8.93
C LYS A 220 -4.96 6.16 -7.97
N THR A 221 -4.95 4.84 -7.83
CA THR A 221 -5.82 4.15 -6.87
C THR A 221 -5.41 4.45 -5.44
N ALA A 222 -4.10 4.54 -5.15
CA ALA A 222 -3.59 4.93 -3.84
C ALA A 222 -3.92 6.38 -3.51
N GLU A 223 -3.75 7.30 -4.46
CA GLU A 223 -4.13 8.70 -4.33
C GLU A 223 -5.64 8.84 -4.03
N ALA A 224 -6.49 8.13 -4.78
CA ALA A 224 -7.92 8.16 -4.56
C ALA A 224 -8.34 7.57 -3.20
N LEU A 225 -7.64 6.51 -2.76
CA LEU A 225 -7.86 5.94 -1.44
C LEU A 225 -7.44 6.89 -0.33
N GLU A 226 -6.30 7.57 -0.48
CA GLU A 226 -5.81 8.54 0.50
C GLU A 226 -6.76 9.75 0.62
N GLU A 227 -7.23 10.29 -0.51
CA GLU A 227 -8.22 11.38 -0.51
C GLU A 227 -9.53 10.94 0.15
N ASN A 228 -9.99 9.72 -0.10
CA ASN A 228 -11.18 9.16 0.55
C ASN A 228 -11.00 8.99 2.06
N ILE A 229 -9.83 8.51 2.51
CA ILE A 229 -9.51 8.41 3.93
C ILE A 229 -9.52 9.80 4.56
N GLN A 230 -8.90 10.80 3.92
CA GLN A 230 -8.88 12.18 4.43
C GLN A 230 -10.29 12.78 4.50
N ASN A 231 -11.11 12.61 3.46
CA ASN A 231 -12.48 13.11 3.43
C ASN A 231 -13.37 12.43 4.48
N THR A 232 -13.27 11.11 4.61
CA THR A 232 -14.01 10.36 5.65
C THR A 232 -13.58 10.79 7.05
N THR A 233 -12.27 10.96 7.27
CA THR A 233 -11.73 11.43 8.54
C THR A 233 -12.21 12.84 8.85
N LYS A 234 -12.22 13.73 7.86
CA LYS A 234 -12.76 15.09 7.98
C LYS A 234 -14.22 15.08 8.41
N GLU A 235 -15.07 14.31 7.74
CA GLU A 235 -16.50 14.23 8.09
C GLU A 235 -16.72 13.64 9.48
N LEU A 236 -15.99 12.57 9.83
CA LEU A 236 -16.04 11.98 11.15
C LEU A 236 -15.66 13.00 12.24
N VAL A 237 -14.52 13.68 12.07
CA VAL A 237 -14.05 14.72 13.00
C VAL A 237 -15.05 15.84 13.11
N LYS A 238 -15.62 16.32 11.99
CA LYS A 238 -16.65 17.36 11.99
C LYS A 238 -17.86 16.94 12.82
N ASN A 239 -18.35 15.72 12.64
CA ASN A 239 -19.48 15.20 13.39
C ASN A 239 -19.17 15.09 14.89
N LEU A 240 -17.97 14.62 15.23
CA LEU A 240 -17.54 14.56 16.63
C LEU A 240 -17.41 15.95 17.25
N ILE A 241 -16.84 16.93 16.53
CA ILE A 241 -16.79 18.32 16.99
C ILE A 241 -18.20 18.82 17.31
N ASN A 242 -19.15 18.66 16.38
CA ASN A 242 -20.53 19.12 16.57
C ASN A 242 -21.18 18.46 17.80
N ILE A 243 -20.94 17.17 18.03
CA ILE A 243 -21.45 16.47 19.22
C ILE A 243 -20.81 17.06 20.49
N THR A 244 -19.49 17.24 20.50
CA THR A 244 -18.74 17.75 21.65
C THR A 244 -19.09 19.22 21.97
N GLU A 245 -19.45 20.04 20.98
CA GLU A 245 -19.90 21.44 21.22
C GLU A 245 -21.13 21.53 22.11
N SER A 246 -21.99 20.51 22.11
CA SER A 246 -23.20 20.46 22.93
C SER A 246 -22.97 19.97 24.36
N GLN A 247 -21.76 19.53 24.69
CA GLN A 247 -21.43 18.94 25.98
C GLN A 247 -20.81 19.96 26.93
N THR A 248 -21.07 19.80 28.23
CA THR A 248 -20.34 20.54 29.26
C THR A 248 -18.94 19.93 29.41
N LEU A 249 -17.90 20.73 29.19
CA LEU A 249 -16.50 20.32 29.29
C LEU A 249 -15.86 20.93 30.53
N SER A 250 -14.92 20.21 31.17
CA SER A 250 -14.00 20.82 32.14
C SER A 250 -13.04 21.79 31.47
N ASP A 251 -12.34 22.63 32.24
CA ASP A 251 -11.38 23.61 31.69
C ASP A 251 -10.27 22.93 30.86
N GLU A 252 -9.76 21.79 31.32
CA GLU A 252 -8.75 21.00 30.61
C GLU A 252 -9.31 20.41 29.31
N GLN A 253 -10.56 19.91 29.35
CA GLN A 253 -11.26 19.39 28.17
C GLN A 253 -11.58 20.49 27.17
N ALA A 254 -11.95 21.68 27.62
CA ALA A 254 -12.22 22.83 26.77
C ALA A 254 -10.95 23.27 26.03
N HIS A 255 -9.79 23.25 26.69
CA HIS A 255 -8.51 23.54 26.06
C HIS A 255 -8.14 22.50 24.99
N LEU A 256 -8.25 21.20 25.29
CA LEU A 256 -8.02 20.13 24.31
C LEU A 256 -8.99 20.22 23.13
N PHE A 257 -10.26 20.55 23.39
CA PHE A 257 -11.26 20.74 22.35
C PHE A 257 -10.97 21.93 21.45
N SER A 258 -10.48 23.04 22.01
CA SER A 258 -10.03 24.20 21.23
C SER A 258 -8.87 23.85 20.30
N GLN A 259 -7.91 23.03 20.77
CA GLN A 259 -6.82 22.55 19.93
C GLN A 259 -7.32 21.64 18.80
N ALA A 260 -8.27 20.74 19.09
CA ALA A 260 -8.86 19.88 18.07
C ALA A 260 -9.57 20.68 16.96
N LYS A 261 -10.29 21.76 17.31
CA LYS A 261 -10.88 22.69 16.34
C LYS A 261 -9.83 23.40 15.49
N ALA A 262 -8.73 23.84 16.10
CA ALA A 262 -7.63 24.47 15.39
C ALA A 262 -7.01 23.50 14.37
N ASP A 263 -6.74 22.26 14.77
CA ASP A 263 -6.22 21.22 13.86
C ASP A 263 -7.19 20.92 12.72
N TYR A 264 -8.49 20.82 13.00
CA TYR A 264 -9.51 20.62 11.98
C TYR A 264 -9.52 21.76 10.95
N ASN A 265 -9.46 23.02 11.40
CA ASN A 265 -9.43 24.20 10.54
C ASN A 265 -8.14 24.29 9.72
N ASN A 266 -7.02 23.78 10.24
CA ASN A 266 -5.73 23.72 9.55
C ASN A 266 -5.63 22.52 8.58
N GLY A 267 -6.66 21.67 8.47
CA GLY A 267 -6.63 20.46 7.63
C GLY A 267 -5.94 19.25 8.27
N ASN A 268 -5.51 19.34 9.52
CA ASN A 268 -4.84 18.27 10.26
C ASN A 268 -5.85 17.30 10.89
N TYR A 269 -6.70 16.67 10.08
CA TYR A 269 -7.85 15.89 10.57
C TYR A 269 -7.46 14.71 11.47
N SER A 270 -6.31 14.05 11.23
CA SER A 270 -5.83 12.96 12.10
C SER A 270 -5.50 13.44 13.51
N GLN A 271 -4.87 14.62 13.65
CA GLN A 271 -4.53 15.20 14.94
C GLN A 271 -5.79 15.72 15.66
N ALA A 272 -6.72 16.30 14.91
CA ALA A 272 -8.02 16.70 15.42
C ALA A 272 -8.81 15.50 15.99
N LEU A 273 -8.83 14.37 15.26
CA LEU A 273 -9.48 13.14 15.71
C LEU A 273 -8.86 12.62 17.02
N GLU A 274 -7.53 12.55 17.08
CA GLU A 274 -6.81 12.09 18.27
C GLU A 274 -7.18 12.92 19.50
N LYS A 275 -7.15 14.25 19.40
CA LYS A 275 -7.49 15.15 20.51
C LYS A 275 -8.94 14.99 20.96
N ILE A 276 -9.88 14.80 20.02
CA ILE A 276 -11.30 14.55 20.35
C ILE A 276 -11.49 13.21 21.06
N LEU A 277 -10.79 12.16 20.62
CA LEU A 277 -10.86 10.85 21.29
C LEU A 277 -10.29 10.92 22.71
N MET A 278 -9.25 11.72 22.95
CA MET A 278 -8.71 11.97 24.29
C MET A 278 -9.75 12.63 25.22
N LEU A 279 -10.63 13.50 24.70
CA LEU A 279 -11.74 14.05 25.49
C LEU A 279 -12.66 12.96 26.02
N THR A 280 -12.93 11.94 25.21
CA THR A 280 -13.87 10.86 25.55
C THR A 280 -13.31 9.93 26.63
N ASN A 281 -11.98 9.82 26.70
CA ASN A 281 -11.28 8.90 27.62
C ASN A 281 -10.85 9.55 28.94
N SER A 282 -11.15 10.84 29.14
CA SER A 282 -10.79 11.62 30.34
C SER A 282 -11.92 11.76 31.36
N LYS A 283 -13.01 10.99 31.21
CA LYS A 283 -14.13 10.95 32.15
C LYS A 283 -13.89 10.01 33.32
#